data_AF-A0A7C3GZ66-F1
#
_entry.id   AF-A0A7C3GZ66-F1
#
_cell.length_a   1.000
_cell.length_b   1.000
_cell.length_c   1.000
_cell.angle_alpha   90.00
_cell.angle_beta   90.00
_cell.angle_gamma   90.00
#
_symmetry.space_group_name_H-M   'P 1'
#
loop_
_entity.id
_entity.type
_entity.pdbx_description
1 polymer ?
#
loop_
_entity_poly.entity_id
_entity_poly.type
_entity_poly.pdbx_seq_one_letter_code
_entity_poly.pdbx_strand_id
1 'polypeptide(L)'
;MKKWLWMLLTVTLLMALTLFLSSVALADDPTTCDDAGCHEGIEDIRDPNSGMFIQINALGGCTVCHGGDGTATDADTAHGGVFYPDPGSVWIAENTCGQSGCHEGYPYNLERALMNTEAGKIQGNTWAWGIPDSYAVKWGNYDVDDPDGATPAMGTDSYKSYMEALMVKFPDVFPQSLTKLPAPSVDEILADPKLAGITYQQHDCQRCHVGVKGRSKRGDWRGMGCSACHIPYSNEGYYEGNDPVLLARTVTDEEGNESPMQGVLLKHTIFGTRESGQGMPVETCNSCHNRGKRIGTTFQGFMEFPYGTPFDENGNMQPKLHTKKYLFMKTDLHYELESRPENPEGRMLCQDCHTGLEMHGDGNIFGTTLAQVEIECADCHGTPDKYPWELPLG
;
A
#
# COMPACT_ATOMS: atom_id res chain seq x y z
N MET A 1 -15.13 58.33 -32.24
CA MET A 1 -14.22 57.90 -31.16
C MET A 1 -14.72 56.67 -30.38
N LYS A 2 -16.00 56.58 -29.96
CA LYS A 2 -16.50 55.41 -29.19
C LYS A 2 -16.54 54.06 -29.94
N LYS A 3 -16.74 54.05 -31.28
CA LYS A 3 -16.79 52.79 -32.06
C LYS A 3 -15.41 52.13 -32.29
N TRP A 4 -14.34 52.93 -32.29
CA TRP A 4 -12.97 52.41 -32.46
C TRP A 4 -12.42 51.80 -31.17
N LEU A 5 -12.85 52.32 -30.01
CA LEU A 5 -12.43 51.81 -28.70
C LEU A 5 -12.99 50.41 -28.41
N TRP A 6 -14.21 50.12 -28.88
CA TRP A 6 -14.83 48.79 -28.72
C TRP A 6 -14.20 47.73 -29.61
N MET A 7 -13.75 48.11 -30.81
CA MET A 7 -13.11 47.19 -31.75
C MET A 7 -11.68 46.83 -31.35
N LEU A 8 -10.97 47.75 -30.69
CA LEU A 8 -9.67 47.47 -30.07
C LEU A 8 -9.79 46.56 -28.85
N LEU A 9 -10.81 46.75 -28.00
CA LEU A 9 -11.05 45.91 -26.82
C LEU A 9 -11.47 44.48 -27.17
N THR A 10 -12.26 44.28 -28.22
CA THR A 10 -12.65 42.92 -28.65
C THR A 10 -11.50 42.17 -29.29
N VAL A 11 -10.62 42.85 -30.03
CA VAL A 11 -9.43 42.22 -30.65
C VAL A 11 -8.37 41.87 -29.59
N THR A 12 -8.16 42.68 -28.56
CA THR A 12 -7.27 42.31 -27.43
C THR A 12 -7.86 41.22 -26.55
N LEU A 13 -9.19 41.18 -26.34
CA LEU A 13 -9.81 40.09 -25.57
C LEU A 13 -9.78 38.76 -26.35
N LEU A 14 -9.96 38.78 -27.68
CA LEU A 14 -9.82 37.60 -28.53
C LEU A 14 -8.37 37.13 -28.64
N MET A 15 -7.37 38.03 -28.70
CA MET A 15 -5.96 37.65 -28.65
C MET A 15 -5.52 37.11 -27.29
N ALA A 16 -6.07 37.65 -26.18
CA ALA A 16 -5.83 37.09 -24.85
C ALA A 16 -6.50 35.73 -24.67
N LEU A 17 -7.67 35.51 -25.24
CA LEU A 17 -8.36 34.21 -25.21
C LEU A 17 -7.68 33.17 -26.10
N THR A 18 -7.10 33.56 -27.26
CA THR A 18 -6.31 32.64 -28.09
C THR A 18 -4.93 32.36 -27.51
N LEU A 19 -4.36 33.26 -26.68
CA LEU A 19 -3.12 32.99 -25.95
C LEU A 19 -3.32 32.04 -24.77
N PHE A 20 -4.52 31.97 -24.18
CA PHE A 20 -4.88 30.98 -23.15
C PHE A 20 -5.39 29.63 -23.71
N LEU A 21 -5.59 29.53 -25.03
CA LEU A 21 -5.92 28.28 -25.73
C LEU A 21 -4.72 27.69 -26.49
N SER A 22 -3.53 28.26 -26.28
CA SER A 22 -2.27 27.64 -26.70
C SER A 22 -2.04 26.45 -25.78
N SER A 23 -2.41 25.26 -26.25
CA SER A 23 -1.88 23.96 -25.85
C SER A 23 -1.26 23.93 -24.45
N VAL A 24 -2.02 23.41 -23.48
CA VAL A 24 -1.36 22.58 -22.47
C VAL A 24 -0.75 21.44 -23.27
N ALA A 25 0.47 21.63 -23.76
CA ALA A 25 1.29 20.53 -24.19
C ALA A 25 1.39 19.66 -22.94
N LEU A 26 0.81 18.46 -23.00
CA LEU A 26 1.16 17.40 -22.06
C LEU A 26 2.68 17.39 -22.05
N ALA A 27 3.30 17.58 -20.89
CA ALA A 27 4.74 17.53 -20.79
C ALA A 27 5.12 16.11 -21.21
N ASP A 28 5.70 15.95 -22.40
CA ASP A 28 6.25 14.66 -22.83
C ASP A 28 7.30 14.22 -21.80
N ASP A 29 7.45 12.90 -21.59
CA ASP A 29 8.50 12.38 -20.73
C ASP A 29 9.86 12.90 -21.24
N PRO A 30 10.68 13.57 -20.41
CA PRO A 30 11.98 14.08 -20.85
C PRO A 30 13.02 12.97 -21.09
N THR A 31 12.69 11.72 -20.82
CA THR A 31 13.54 10.54 -21.00
C THR A 31 13.23 9.83 -22.32
N THR A 32 14.10 8.90 -22.71
CA THR A 32 13.93 7.99 -23.85
C THR A 32 13.50 6.60 -23.39
N CYS A 33 12.93 6.49 -22.18
CA CYS A 33 12.58 5.22 -21.57
C CYS A 33 11.39 4.56 -22.29
N ASP A 34 10.41 5.33 -22.73
CA ASP A 34 9.19 4.89 -23.43
C ASP A 34 9.34 4.85 -24.97
N ASP A 35 10.57 5.07 -25.47
CA ASP A 35 10.88 4.99 -26.90
C ASP A 35 10.85 3.54 -27.43
N ALA A 36 10.66 3.44 -28.74
CA ALA A 36 10.71 2.18 -29.49
C ALA A 36 12.01 1.40 -29.22
N GLY A 37 11.87 0.17 -28.72
CA GLY A 37 12.98 -0.72 -28.36
C GLY A 37 13.36 -0.72 -26.87
N CYS A 38 12.80 0.21 -26.08
CA CYS A 38 12.83 0.20 -24.62
C CYS A 38 11.42 -0.14 -24.10
N HIS A 39 10.73 0.77 -23.42
CA HIS A 39 9.43 0.55 -22.80
C HIS A 39 8.28 1.15 -23.62
N GLU A 40 8.32 1.00 -24.95
CA GLU A 40 7.27 1.47 -25.86
C GLU A 40 5.92 0.86 -25.49
N GLY A 41 4.97 1.69 -25.07
CA GLY A 41 3.64 1.24 -24.65
C GLY A 41 3.52 0.86 -23.18
N ILE A 42 4.54 1.13 -22.36
CA ILE A 42 4.36 1.19 -20.91
C ILE A 42 3.24 2.16 -20.56
N GLU A 43 2.43 1.82 -19.56
CA GLU A 43 1.34 2.71 -19.15
C GLU A 43 1.88 3.97 -18.46
N ASP A 44 1.18 5.10 -18.69
CA ASP A 44 1.33 6.25 -17.83
C ASP A 44 1.02 5.86 -16.38
N ILE A 45 1.94 6.18 -15.47
CA ILE A 45 1.81 5.83 -14.05
C ILE A 45 0.54 6.44 -13.42
N ARG A 46 0.01 7.51 -14.02
CA ARG A 46 -1.22 8.23 -13.63
C ARG A 46 -1.88 8.86 -14.84
N ASP A 47 -3.11 9.34 -14.66
CA ASP A 47 -3.78 10.18 -15.66
C ASP A 47 -2.85 11.34 -16.09
N PRO A 48 -2.58 11.51 -17.40
CA PRO A 48 -1.68 12.56 -17.89
C PRO A 48 -2.07 13.99 -17.52
N ASN A 49 -3.35 14.21 -17.21
CA ASN A 49 -3.87 15.52 -16.78
C ASN A 49 -3.81 15.70 -15.26
N SER A 50 -3.41 14.68 -14.51
CA SER A 50 -3.28 14.78 -13.05
C SER A 50 -2.07 15.64 -12.67
N GLY A 51 -2.21 16.39 -11.56
CA GLY A 51 -1.11 17.19 -11.03
C GLY A 51 0.13 16.35 -10.71
N MET A 52 -0.06 15.10 -10.26
CA MET A 52 1.04 14.18 -9.99
C MET A 52 1.82 13.82 -11.26
N PHE A 53 1.14 13.48 -12.36
CA PHE A 53 1.82 13.14 -13.61
C PHE A 53 2.60 14.33 -14.18
N ILE A 54 1.97 15.51 -14.21
CA ILE A 54 2.61 16.75 -14.68
C ILE A 54 3.87 17.05 -13.85
N GLN A 55 3.81 16.88 -12.53
CA GLN A 55 4.95 17.09 -11.64
C GLN A 55 6.06 16.06 -11.87
N ILE A 56 5.72 14.78 -12.05
CA ILE A 56 6.69 13.71 -12.35
C ILE A 56 7.48 14.05 -13.63
N ASN A 57 6.78 14.40 -14.71
CA ASN A 57 7.44 14.71 -15.97
C ASN A 57 8.31 15.97 -15.87
N ALA A 58 7.84 16.99 -15.14
CA ALA A 58 8.62 18.20 -14.89
C ALA A 58 9.91 17.95 -14.09
N LEU A 59 9.96 16.90 -13.27
CA LEU A 59 11.10 16.56 -12.43
C LEU A 59 12.08 15.56 -13.09
N GLY A 60 11.74 14.98 -14.24
CA GLY A 60 12.60 14.02 -14.95
C GLY A 60 11.95 12.69 -15.31
N GLY A 61 10.61 12.62 -15.34
CA GLY A 61 9.85 11.48 -15.84
C GLY A 61 10.19 10.17 -15.11
N CYS A 62 10.48 9.12 -15.87
CA CYS A 62 10.84 7.79 -15.37
C CYS A 62 11.93 7.80 -14.28
N THR A 63 12.99 8.59 -14.47
CA THR A 63 14.17 8.58 -13.57
C THR A 63 13.91 9.19 -12.19
N VAL A 64 12.82 9.95 -12.01
CA VAL A 64 12.45 10.53 -10.71
C VAL A 64 12.21 9.43 -9.68
N CYS A 65 11.57 8.35 -10.11
CA CYS A 65 11.28 7.20 -9.26
C CYS A 65 12.33 6.10 -9.45
N HIS A 66 12.69 5.78 -10.69
CA HIS A 66 13.53 4.62 -10.97
C HIS A 66 15.02 4.90 -10.89
N GLY A 67 15.46 6.16 -10.89
CA GLY A 67 16.87 6.51 -11.05
C GLY A 67 17.41 6.13 -12.43
N GLY A 68 18.70 5.80 -12.51
CA GLY A 68 19.36 5.42 -13.77
C GLY A 68 19.66 6.60 -14.70
N ASP A 69 19.96 6.27 -15.97
CA ASP A 69 20.17 7.25 -17.04
C ASP A 69 19.06 7.13 -18.09
N GLY A 70 18.04 7.98 -17.94
CA GLY A 70 16.89 8.02 -18.86
C GLY A 70 17.21 8.54 -20.26
N THR A 71 18.46 8.92 -20.56
CA THR A 71 18.88 9.34 -21.92
C THR A 71 19.70 8.28 -22.64
N ALA A 72 20.00 7.17 -21.96
CA ALA A 72 20.73 6.06 -22.53
C ALA A 72 19.89 5.28 -23.54
N THR A 73 20.57 4.67 -24.51
CA THR A 73 19.93 3.90 -25.61
C THR A 73 20.13 2.39 -25.47
N ASP A 74 20.74 1.96 -24.37
CA ASP A 74 20.95 0.55 -24.03
C ASP A 74 20.56 0.30 -22.56
N ALA A 75 20.02 -0.89 -22.30
CA ALA A 75 19.45 -1.25 -21.01
C ALA A 75 20.48 -1.28 -19.87
N ASP A 76 21.73 -1.67 -20.15
CA ASP A 76 22.77 -1.78 -19.13
C ASP A 76 23.20 -0.40 -18.62
N THR A 77 23.30 0.59 -19.51
CA THR A 77 23.59 1.97 -19.14
C THR A 77 22.36 2.64 -18.52
N ALA A 78 21.17 2.44 -19.09
CA ALA A 78 19.92 3.03 -18.58
C ALA A 78 19.61 2.57 -17.15
N HIS A 79 19.77 1.27 -16.88
CA HIS A 79 19.54 0.66 -15.57
C HIS A 79 20.83 0.50 -14.73
N GLY A 80 21.91 1.18 -15.15
CA GLY A 80 23.18 1.20 -14.44
C GLY A 80 23.17 2.18 -13.26
N GLY A 81 24.21 2.11 -12.42
CA GLY A 81 24.38 3.05 -11.31
C GLY A 81 23.29 2.92 -10.23
N VAL A 82 22.63 4.03 -9.90
CA VAL A 82 21.56 4.07 -8.89
C VAL A 82 20.23 3.85 -9.59
N PHE A 83 19.81 2.59 -9.67
CA PHE A 83 18.52 2.18 -10.25
C PHE A 83 17.68 1.43 -9.22
N TYR A 84 16.38 1.73 -9.18
CA TYR A 84 15.41 1.16 -8.24
C TYR A 84 14.34 0.35 -9.01
N PRO A 85 14.43 -0.99 -9.02
CA PRO A 85 13.45 -1.85 -9.68
C PRO A 85 12.05 -1.79 -9.04
N ASP A 86 11.99 -1.56 -7.73
CA ASP A 86 10.77 -1.31 -6.97
C ASP A 86 10.92 0.01 -6.23
N PRO A 87 10.57 1.16 -6.86
CA PRO A 87 10.74 2.47 -6.26
C PRO A 87 9.77 2.71 -5.10
N GLY A 88 8.77 1.85 -4.86
CA GLY A 88 7.87 1.97 -3.71
C GLY A 88 8.39 1.31 -2.43
N SER A 89 9.49 0.56 -2.49
CA SER A 89 10.02 -0.17 -1.34
C SER A 89 10.36 0.78 -0.18
N VAL A 90 9.86 0.48 1.02
CA VAL A 90 10.06 1.32 2.22
C VAL A 90 11.55 1.61 2.49
N TRP A 91 12.43 0.66 2.16
CA TRP A 91 13.88 0.76 2.35
C TRP A 91 14.60 1.75 1.42
N ILE A 92 13.92 2.23 0.38
CA ILE A 92 14.47 3.20 -0.59
C ILE A 92 13.53 4.38 -0.80
N ALA A 93 12.33 4.35 -0.23
CA ALA A 93 11.23 5.25 -0.57
C ALA A 93 11.55 6.72 -0.26
N GLU A 94 12.47 7.00 0.67
CA GLU A 94 13.01 8.34 0.92
C GLU A 94 13.65 8.96 -0.34
N ASN A 95 14.26 8.14 -1.19
CA ASN A 95 14.89 8.56 -2.44
C ASN A 95 13.93 8.57 -3.64
N THR A 96 12.64 8.27 -3.45
CA THR A 96 11.66 8.15 -4.53
C THR A 96 10.35 8.86 -4.15
N CYS A 97 9.38 8.16 -3.55
CA CYS A 97 8.09 8.70 -3.16
C CYS A 97 8.21 9.79 -2.09
N GLY A 98 9.19 9.67 -1.20
CA GLY A 98 9.46 10.56 -0.07
C GLY A 98 10.34 11.77 -0.37
N GLN A 99 10.70 11.99 -1.64
CA GLN A 99 11.45 13.17 -2.03
C GLN A 99 10.68 14.47 -1.68
N SER A 100 11.43 15.56 -1.49
CA SER A 100 10.88 16.89 -1.23
C SER A 100 9.87 17.29 -2.31
N GLY A 101 8.68 17.70 -1.89
CA GLY A 101 7.59 18.09 -2.78
C GLY A 101 6.71 16.94 -3.28
N CYS A 102 6.98 15.69 -2.85
CA CYS A 102 6.13 14.53 -3.07
C CYS A 102 5.45 14.11 -1.74
N HIS A 103 5.79 12.94 -1.20
CA HIS A 103 5.25 12.40 0.06
C HIS A 103 6.28 12.45 1.19
N GLU A 104 6.85 13.64 1.43
CA GLU A 104 7.87 13.85 2.45
C GLU A 104 7.39 13.37 3.84
N GLY A 105 8.26 12.64 4.54
CA GLY A 105 7.96 12.04 5.85
C GLY A 105 7.12 10.76 5.82
N TYR A 106 6.45 10.41 4.72
CA TYR A 106 5.67 9.17 4.66
C TYR A 106 6.51 7.90 4.78
N PRO A 107 7.70 7.76 4.15
CA PRO A 107 8.55 6.61 4.37
C PRO A 107 8.93 6.43 5.85
N TYR A 108 9.35 7.52 6.49
CA TYR A 108 9.69 7.57 7.91
C TYR A 108 8.52 7.12 8.81
N ASN A 109 7.31 7.60 8.53
CA ASN A 109 6.12 7.19 9.25
C ASN A 109 5.79 5.71 9.03
N LEU A 110 5.89 5.24 7.78
CA LEU A 110 5.54 3.86 7.42
C LEU A 110 6.47 2.86 8.08
N GLU A 111 7.75 3.21 8.28
CA GLU A 111 8.69 2.37 9.03
C GLU A 111 8.22 2.08 10.46
N ARG A 112 7.52 3.04 11.09
CA ARG A 112 7.03 2.99 12.48
C ARG A 112 5.58 2.51 12.59
N ALA A 113 4.82 2.59 11.51
CA ALA A 113 3.44 2.11 11.43
C ALA A 113 3.33 0.59 11.67
N LEU A 114 2.17 0.15 12.15
CA LEU A 114 1.89 -1.28 12.37
C LEU A 114 1.96 -2.12 11.11
N MET A 115 1.73 -1.52 9.93
CA MET A 115 1.88 -2.19 8.64
C MET A 115 3.31 -2.64 8.36
N ASN A 116 4.31 -2.02 9.01
CA ASN A 116 5.70 -2.45 8.94
C ASN A 116 6.19 -3.16 10.21
N THR A 117 5.85 -2.65 11.39
CA THR A 117 6.39 -3.16 12.66
C THR A 117 5.72 -4.43 13.15
N GLU A 118 4.44 -4.64 12.82
CA GLU A 118 3.57 -5.70 13.35
C GLU A 118 3.52 -5.82 14.89
N ALA A 119 3.94 -4.77 15.62
CA ALA A 119 4.18 -4.83 17.06
C ALA A 119 2.97 -5.37 17.85
N GLY A 120 1.75 -4.90 17.54
CA GLY A 120 0.52 -5.40 18.18
C GLY A 120 0.21 -6.87 17.93
N LYS A 121 0.51 -7.38 16.74
CA LYS A 121 0.31 -8.80 16.40
C LYS A 121 1.38 -9.67 17.06
N ILE A 122 2.62 -9.22 17.05
CA ILE A 122 3.75 -9.87 17.74
C ILE A 122 3.46 -9.96 19.23
N GLN A 123 3.02 -8.86 19.84
CA GLN A 123 2.63 -8.80 21.25
C GLN A 123 1.51 -9.80 21.54
N GLY A 124 0.42 -9.79 20.75
CA GLY A 124 -0.69 -10.73 20.94
C GLY A 124 -0.28 -12.20 20.87
N ASN A 125 0.57 -12.57 19.90
CA ASN A 125 1.09 -13.93 19.79
C ASN A 125 1.97 -14.28 20.99
N THR A 126 2.97 -13.47 21.30
CA THR A 126 3.91 -13.78 22.40
C THR A 126 3.19 -13.90 23.74
N TRP A 127 2.17 -13.07 24.00
CA TRP A 127 1.28 -13.21 25.17
C TRP A 127 0.54 -14.54 25.20
N ALA A 128 -0.04 -14.99 24.08
CA ALA A 128 -0.75 -16.26 24.00
C ALA A 128 0.14 -17.47 24.32
N TRP A 129 1.45 -17.34 24.08
CA TRP A 129 2.46 -18.35 24.41
C TRP A 129 3.10 -18.15 25.79
N GLY A 130 2.71 -17.12 26.54
CA GLY A 130 3.23 -16.84 27.89
C GLY A 130 4.70 -16.45 27.92
N ILE A 131 5.15 -15.70 26.90
CA ILE A 131 6.55 -15.24 26.75
C ILE A 131 6.82 -13.90 27.46
N PRO A 132 5.98 -12.86 27.32
CA PRO A 132 6.26 -11.56 27.94
C PRO A 132 6.23 -11.61 29.47
N ASP A 133 7.07 -10.77 30.06
CA ASP A 133 7.20 -10.53 31.50
C ASP A 133 6.51 -9.23 31.95
N SER A 134 6.08 -8.40 30.99
CA SER A 134 5.36 -7.14 31.22
C SER A 134 4.39 -6.84 30.09
N TYR A 135 3.49 -5.88 30.32
CA TYR A 135 2.56 -5.38 29.29
C TYR A 135 3.24 -4.46 28.27
N ALA A 136 4.43 -3.93 28.59
CA ALA A 136 5.19 -3.06 27.71
C ALA A 136 5.53 -3.76 26.39
N VAL A 137 5.14 -3.15 25.28
CA VAL A 137 5.46 -3.65 23.95
C VAL A 137 6.91 -3.32 23.63
N LYS A 138 7.69 -4.36 23.31
CA LYS A 138 9.15 -4.24 23.09
C LYS A 138 9.62 -4.81 21.76
N TRP A 139 8.76 -5.52 21.03
CA TRP A 139 9.16 -6.24 19.83
C TRP A 139 8.43 -5.76 18.58
N GLY A 140 9.20 -5.64 17.50
CA GLY A 140 8.72 -5.39 16.15
C GLY A 140 9.40 -6.33 15.14
N ASN A 141 9.08 -6.16 13.86
CA ASN A 141 9.77 -6.83 12.76
C ASN A 141 11.23 -6.37 12.60
N TYR A 142 11.51 -5.14 13.02
CA TYR A 142 12.79 -4.45 12.88
C TYR A 142 13.13 -3.72 14.18
N ASP A 143 14.41 -3.43 14.35
CA ASP A 143 14.84 -2.42 15.31
C ASP A 143 14.39 -1.06 14.76
N VAL A 144 13.62 -0.32 15.54
CA VAL A 144 13.12 1.01 15.15
C VAL A 144 12.95 1.87 16.40
N ASP A 145 13.30 3.13 16.31
CA ASP A 145 13.13 4.13 17.36
C ASP A 145 12.26 5.30 16.89
N ASP A 146 11.68 5.99 17.85
CA ASP A 146 10.89 7.20 17.69
C ASP A 146 11.63 8.36 18.39
N PRO A 147 12.56 9.02 17.69
CA PRO A 147 13.34 10.12 18.25
C PRO A 147 12.56 11.43 18.42
N ASP A 148 11.39 11.56 17.78
CA ASP A 148 10.63 12.82 17.72
C ASP A 148 9.73 13.01 18.94
N GLY A 149 9.52 11.95 19.73
CA GLY A 149 8.80 11.97 20.98
C GLY A 149 7.29 11.79 20.79
N ALA A 150 6.50 12.08 21.83
CA ALA A 150 5.09 11.68 21.89
C ALA A 150 4.13 12.48 20.98
N THR A 151 4.61 13.52 20.31
CA THR A 151 3.77 14.34 19.44
C THR A 151 3.85 13.82 18.01
N PRO A 152 2.74 13.38 17.40
CA PRO A 152 2.75 12.93 16.02
C PRO A 152 3.28 13.98 15.04
N ALA A 153 4.06 13.54 14.05
CA ALA A 153 4.54 14.39 12.96
C ALA A 153 3.36 14.85 12.08
N MET A 154 2.39 13.96 11.84
CA MET A 154 1.24 14.19 10.97
C MET A 154 -0.08 14.33 11.75
N GLY A 155 -1.12 14.83 11.08
CA GLY A 155 -2.46 14.99 11.63
C GLY A 155 -2.78 16.41 12.12
N THR A 156 -4.04 16.64 12.49
CA THR A 156 -4.52 17.94 12.99
C THR A 156 -4.05 18.20 14.42
N ASP A 157 -4.09 19.45 14.88
CA ASP A 157 -3.76 19.79 16.27
C ASP A 157 -4.63 19.03 17.29
N SER A 158 -5.90 18.81 16.96
CA SER A 158 -6.83 18.02 17.79
C SER A 158 -6.43 16.55 17.85
N TYR A 159 -6.04 15.96 16.72
CA TYR A 159 -5.51 14.59 16.67
C TYR A 159 -4.23 14.47 17.52
N LYS A 160 -3.27 15.38 17.34
CA LYS A 160 -2.01 15.37 18.09
C LYS A 160 -2.24 15.44 19.59
N SER A 161 -3.13 16.36 20.02
CA SER A 161 -3.50 16.50 21.43
C SER A 161 -4.17 15.23 22.00
N TYR A 162 -4.99 14.56 21.18
CA TYR A 162 -5.64 13.29 21.56
C TYR A 162 -4.61 12.17 21.71
N MET A 163 -3.70 12.02 20.75
CA MET A 163 -2.66 11.00 20.78
C MET A 163 -1.70 11.19 21.95
N GLU A 164 -1.26 12.42 22.23
CA GLU A 164 -0.45 12.72 23.42
C GLU A 164 -1.15 12.28 24.71
N ALA A 165 -2.45 12.56 24.84
CA ALA A 165 -3.24 12.14 25.99
C ALA A 165 -3.36 10.60 26.09
N LEU A 166 -3.50 9.91 24.97
CA LEU A 166 -3.49 8.44 24.92
C LEU A 166 -2.14 7.86 25.33
N MET A 167 -1.03 8.43 24.85
CA MET A 167 0.32 7.96 25.18
C MET A 167 0.63 8.12 26.66
N VAL A 168 0.20 9.23 27.27
CA VAL A 168 0.31 9.44 28.72
C VAL A 168 -0.52 8.42 29.49
N LYS A 169 -1.71 8.06 29.00
CA LYS A 169 -2.62 7.12 29.67
C LYS A 169 -2.19 5.66 29.51
N PHE A 170 -1.56 5.31 28.39
CA PHE A 170 -1.22 3.94 28.02
C PHE A 170 0.25 3.81 27.57
N PRO A 171 1.23 4.16 28.42
CA PRO A 171 2.65 4.20 28.02
C PRO A 171 3.20 2.86 27.54
N ASP A 172 2.68 1.73 28.06
CA ASP A 172 3.08 0.38 27.64
C ASP A 172 2.67 0.05 26.19
N VAL A 173 1.74 0.80 25.62
CA VAL A 173 1.19 0.62 24.27
C VAL A 173 1.88 1.53 23.25
N PHE A 174 2.56 2.59 23.69
CA PHE A 174 3.23 3.54 22.81
C PHE A 174 4.73 3.58 23.15
N PRO A 175 5.49 2.55 22.75
CA PRO A 175 6.90 2.48 23.08
C PRO A 175 7.71 3.46 22.22
N GLN A 176 8.75 4.07 22.80
CA GLN A 176 9.68 4.92 22.03
C GLN A 176 10.63 4.12 21.13
N SER A 177 10.70 2.81 21.29
CA SER A 177 11.50 1.94 20.43
C SER A 177 11.00 0.51 20.47
N LEU A 178 11.27 -0.22 19.39
CA LEU A 178 11.08 -1.66 19.29
C LEU A 178 12.42 -2.30 18.98
N THR A 179 12.65 -3.46 19.58
CA THR A 179 13.73 -4.37 19.17
C THR A 179 13.16 -5.41 18.22
N LYS A 180 13.93 -5.81 17.23
CA LYS A 180 13.57 -6.92 16.36
C LYS A 180 13.26 -8.17 17.19
N LEU A 181 12.13 -8.83 16.87
CA LEU A 181 11.74 -10.08 17.50
C LEU A 181 12.89 -11.10 17.38
N PRO A 182 13.35 -11.71 18.50
CA PRO A 182 14.50 -12.62 18.47
C PRO A 182 14.22 -13.87 17.64
N ALA A 183 15.26 -14.57 17.22
CA ALA A 183 15.14 -15.84 16.50
C ALA A 183 15.74 -16.96 17.37
N PRO A 184 14.92 -17.65 18.19
CA PRO A 184 15.44 -18.69 19.08
C PRO A 184 15.94 -19.90 18.28
N SER A 185 17.03 -20.49 18.74
CA SER A 185 17.58 -21.74 18.23
C SER A 185 16.72 -22.94 18.64
N VAL A 186 16.94 -24.08 17.98
CA VAL A 186 16.25 -25.33 18.32
C VAL A 186 16.53 -25.75 19.77
N ASP A 187 17.76 -25.60 20.25
CA ASP A 187 18.14 -25.96 21.62
C ASP A 187 17.44 -25.06 22.66
N GLU A 188 17.34 -23.76 22.38
CA GLU A 188 16.58 -22.83 23.24
C GLU A 188 15.10 -23.18 23.29
N ILE A 189 14.49 -23.58 22.15
CA ILE A 189 13.10 -24.02 22.10
C ILE A 189 12.90 -25.34 22.86
N LEU A 190 13.86 -26.27 22.79
CA LEU A 190 13.79 -27.51 23.56
C LEU A 190 13.88 -27.25 25.08
N ALA A 191 14.65 -26.23 25.48
CA ALA A 191 14.78 -25.81 26.87
C ALA A 191 13.56 -25.01 27.38
N ASP A 192 13.00 -24.13 26.55
CA ASP A 192 11.75 -23.40 26.81
C ASP A 192 10.80 -23.48 25.60
N PRO A 193 9.87 -24.46 25.61
CA PRO A 193 8.94 -24.69 24.50
C PRO A 193 8.04 -23.51 24.14
N LYS A 194 7.89 -22.50 25.02
CA LYS A 194 7.11 -21.29 24.70
C LYS A 194 7.74 -20.51 23.55
N LEU A 195 9.06 -20.58 23.41
CA LEU A 195 9.81 -19.91 22.34
C LEU A 195 9.44 -20.42 20.94
N ALA A 196 8.81 -21.60 20.82
CA ALA A 196 8.24 -22.07 19.57
C ALA A 196 7.21 -21.07 18.98
N GLY A 197 6.53 -20.29 19.83
CA GLY A 197 5.64 -19.23 19.40
C GLY A 197 6.33 -18.13 18.60
N ILE A 198 7.62 -17.87 18.86
CA ILE A 198 8.43 -16.89 18.13
C ILE A 198 8.80 -17.43 16.75
N THR A 199 9.21 -18.70 16.66
CA THR A 199 9.49 -19.35 15.38
C THR A 199 8.23 -19.42 14.51
N TYR A 200 7.07 -19.75 15.10
CA TYR A 200 5.78 -19.70 14.42
C TYR A 200 5.45 -18.28 13.92
N GLN A 201 5.69 -17.25 14.75
CA GLN A 201 5.50 -15.86 14.37
C GLN A 201 6.36 -15.49 13.14
N GLN A 202 7.64 -15.83 13.15
CA GLN A 202 8.56 -15.54 12.05
C GLN A 202 8.17 -16.25 10.75
N HIS A 203 7.81 -17.54 10.83
CA HIS A 203 7.55 -18.35 9.64
C HIS A 203 6.17 -18.09 9.02
N ASP A 204 5.13 -17.99 9.83
CA ASP A 204 3.75 -17.97 9.35
C ASP A 204 3.06 -16.61 9.42
N CYS A 205 3.55 -15.73 10.30
CA CYS A 205 2.93 -14.44 10.59
C CYS A 205 3.69 -13.27 9.97
N GLN A 206 5.02 -13.20 10.08
CA GLN A 206 5.84 -12.05 9.63
C GLN A 206 6.15 -12.03 8.12
N ARG A 207 5.24 -12.58 7.31
CA ARG A 207 5.31 -12.50 5.83
C ARG A 207 4.45 -11.37 5.24
N CYS A 208 3.69 -10.69 6.08
CA CYS A 208 2.61 -9.78 5.65
C CYS A 208 2.94 -8.30 5.81
N HIS A 209 4.04 -7.94 6.49
CA HIS A 209 4.40 -6.54 6.64
C HIS A 209 4.98 -5.96 5.33
N VAL A 210 4.88 -4.64 5.19
CA VAL A 210 5.20 -3.95 3.93
C VAL A 210 6.69 -3.98 3.59
N GLY A 211 7.57 -4.16 4.58
CA GLY A 211 9.02 -4.28 4.39
C GLY A 211 9.52 -5.57 3.74
N VAL A 212 8.67 -6.58 3.49
CA VAL A 212 9.06 -7.82 2.78
C VAL A 212 8.34 -7.96 1.45
N LYS A 213 9.00 -8.60 0.49
CA LYS A 213 8.41 -8.95 -0.81
C LYS A 213 7.26 -9.96 -0.64
N GLY A 214 6.24 -9.84 -1.48
CA GLY A 214 5.16 -10.81 -1.58
C GLY A 214 5.68 -12.22 -1.88
N ARG A 215 4.94 -13.24 -1.43
CA ARG A 215 5.32 -14.63 -1.69
C ARG A 215 5.10 -14.97 -3.16
N SER A 216 5.96 -15.84 -3.70
CA SER A 216 5.77 -16.42 -5.03
C SER A 216 4.67 -17.47 -5.07
N LYS A 217 3.44 -17.04 -4.78
CA LYS A 217 2.21 -17.84 -4.75
C LYS A 217 1.05 -17.02 -5.30
N ARG A 218 0.14 -17.71 -5.98
CA ARG A 218 -1.07 -17.13 -6.55
C ARG A 218 -1.86 -16.31 -5.50
N GLY A 219 -2.07 -15.03 -5.79
CA GLY A 219 -2.72 -14.03 -4.93
C GLY A 219 -1.81 -13.34 -3.91
N ASP A 220 -0.60 -13.84 -3.66
CA ASP A 220 0.33 -13.24 -2.67
C ASP A 220 1.36 -12.30 -3.33
N TRP A 221 1.28 -12.08 -4.65
CA TRP A 221 2.15 -11.18 -5.39
C TRP A 221 1.88 -9.73 -5.04
N ARG A 222 2.95 -9.00 -4.71
CA ARG A 222 2.95 -7.56 -4.41
C ARG A 222 4.37 -7.01 -4.34
N GLY A 223 4.50 -5.69 -4.44
CA GLY A 223 5.73 -4.96 -4.14
C GLY A 223 5.97 -4.80 -2.63
N MET A 224 6.90 -3.92 -2.28
CA MET A 224 7.27 -3.57 -0.90
C MET A 224 6.91 -2.10 -0.59
N GLY A 225 6.76 -1.76 0.69
CA GLY A 225 6.44 -0.40 1.12
C GLY A 225 5.18 0.15 0.45
N CYS A 226 5.30 1.31 -0.19
CA CYS A 226 4.25 1.98 -0.93
C CYS A 226 3.71 1.11 -2.08
N SER A 227 4.58 0.40 -2.81
CA SER A 227 4.15 -0.41 -3.96
C SER A 227 3.38 -1.68 -3.57
N ALA A 228 3.40 -2.06 -2.28
CA ALA A 228 2.58 -3.15 -1.76
C ALA A 228 1.07 -2.83 -1.86
N CYS A 229 0.71 -1.54 -1.80
CA CYS A 229 -0.69 -1.07 -1.82
C CYS A 229 -1.01 -0.27 -3.10
N HIS A 230 -0.06 0.55 -3.54
CA HIS A 230 -0.29 1.53 -4.61
C HIS A 230 -0.05 0.97 -6.01
N ILE A 231 0.68 -0.14 -6.17
CA ILE A 231 0.93 -0.75 -7.48
C ILE A 231 0.08 -2.01 -7.63
N PRO A 232 -0.72 -2.17 -8.70
CA PRO A 232 -1.52 -3.36 -8.89
C PRO A 232 -0.64 -4.58 -9.21
N TYR A 233 -1.03 -5.72 -8.66
CA TYR A 233 -0.50 -7.03 -9.03
C TYR A 233 -1.67 -7.97 -9.34
N SER A 234 -1.56 -8.79 -10.39
CA SER A 234 -2.56 -9.83 -10.64
C SER A 234 -2.40 -10.98 -9.66
N ASN A 235 -3.47 -11.76 -9.49
CA ASN A 235 -3.40 -13.01 -8.75
C ASN A 235 -2.36 -13.97 -9.33
N GLU A 236 -2.11 -13.95 -10.64
CA GLU A 236 -1.13 -14.80 -11.29
C GLU A 236 0.29 -14.20 -11.28
N GLY A 237 0.42 -12.90 -11.01
CA GLY A 237 1.70 -12.19 -10.92
C GLY A 237 2.31 -11.85 -12.28
N TYR A 238 1.49 -11.79 -13.33
CA TYR A 238 1.91 -11.41 -14.68
C TYR A 238 1.58 -9.94 -14.96
N TYR A 239 2.41 -9.34 -15.82
CA TYR A 239 2.14 -8.06 -16.46
C TYR A 239 1.10 -8.28 -17.56
N GLU A 240 0.06 -7.45 -17.56
CA GLU A 240 -1.05 -7.48 -18.54
C GLU A 240 -1.20 -6.10 -19.22
N GLY A 241 -0.10 -5.36 -19.27
CA GLY A 241 -0.01 -4.11 -20.02
C GLY A 241 0.51 -4.30 -21.44
N ASN A 242 0.92 -3.21 -22.08
CA ASN A 242 1.29 -3.20 -23.50
C ASN A 242 2.79 -3.12 -23.79
N ASP A 243 3.64 -2.98 -22.78
CA ASP A 243 5.09 -2.94 -22.92
C ASP A 243 5.66 -4.28 -23.45
N PRO A 244 6.23 -4.32 -24.68
CA PRO A 244 6.77 -5.54 -25.27
C PRO A 244 7.99 -6.11 -24.53
N VAL A 245 8.82 -5.26 -23.90
CA VAL A 245 10.01 -5.70 -23.16
C VAL A 245 9.60 -6.41 -21.88
N LEU A 246 8.59 -5.90 -21.17
CA LEU A 246 8.04 -6.57 -19.99
C LEU A 246 7.31 -7.86 -20.37
N LEU A 247 6.52 -7.84 -21.45
CA LEU A 247 5.80 -9.02 -21.94
C LEU A 247 6.75 -10.14 -22.43
N ALA A 248 7.92 -9.79 -22.96
CA ALA A 248 8.92 -10.75 -23.43
C ALA A 248 9.77 -11.36 -22.31
N ARG A 249 9.66 -10.87 -21.07
CA ARG A 249 10.53 -11.31 -19.98
C ARG A 249 10.17 -12.72 -19.50
N THR A 250 11.13 -13.64 -19.57
CA THR A 250 10.97 -15.03 -19.14
C THR A 250 11.92 -15.39 -17.99
N VAL A 251 11.58 -16.47 -17.28
CA VAL A 251 12.43 -17.17 -16.32
C VAL A 251 12.65 -18.59 -16.80
N THR A 252 13.88 -19.07 -16.67
CA THR A 252 14.26 -20.44 -17.01
C THR A 252 14.34 -21.27 -15.72
N ASP A 253 13.67 -22.42 -15.69
CA ASP A 253 13.77 -23.36 -14.56
C ASP A 253 15.08 -24.17 -14.58
N GLU A 254 15.29 -25.01 -13.56
CA GLU A 254 16.50 -25.85 -13.44
C GLU A 254 16.61 -26.86 -14.59
N GLU A 255 15.48 -27.22 -15.21
CA GLU A 255 15.36 -28.11 -16.35
C GLU A 255 15.55 -27.42 -17.72
N GLY A 256 15.71 -26.08 -17.74
CA GLY A 256 15.93 -25.31 -18.97
C GLY A 256 14.64 -24.88 -19.68
N ASN A 257 13.46 -25.05 -19.07
CA ASN A 257 12.21 -24.59 -19.64
C ASN A 257 12.01 -23.10 -19.34
N GLU A 258 11.65 -22.35 -20.37
CA GLU A 258 11.29 -20.94 -20.23
C GLU A 258 9.81 -20.75 -19.95
N SER A 259 9.49 -19.85 -19.04
CA SER A 259 8.12 -19.42 -18.74
C SER A 259 8.05 -17.91 -18.53
N PRO A 260 6.91 -17.25 -18.79
CA PRO A 260 6.77 -15.83 -18.53
C PRO A 260 7.10 -15.49 -17.07
N MET A 261 7.79 -14.38 -16.84
CA MET A 261 8.20 -14.02 -15.50
C MET A 261 6.99 -13.65 -14.63
N GLN A 262 6.91 -14.28 -13.46
CA GLN A 262 5.92 -13.97 -12.43
C GLN A 262 6.48 -13.02 -11.35
N GLY A 263 5.57 -12.39 -10.61
CA GLY A 263 5.90 -11.44 -9.56
C GLY A 263 6.24 -10.06 -10.06
N VAL A 264 5.68 -9.70 -11.22
CA VAL A 264 5.66 -8.33 -11.75
C VAL A 264 4.32 -7.68 -11.49
N LEU A 265 4.36 -6.34 -11.49
CA LEU A 265 3.17 -5.51 -11.48
C LEU A 265 2.23 -5.88 -12.64
N LEU A 266 0.93 -5.71 -12.43
CA LEU A 266 -0.12 -5.95 -13.41
C LEU A 266 -0.04 -4.95 -14.56
N LYS A 267 0.04 -3.67 -14.22
CA LYS A 267 0.16 -2.53 -15.15
C LYS A 267 0.94 -1.42 -14.47
N HIS A 268 1.64 -0.62 -15.25
CA HIS A 268 2.44 0.49 -14.71
C HIS A 268 1.53 1.67 -14.37
N THR A 269 0.81 1.55 -13.25
CA THR A 269 -0.13 2.56 -12.78
C THR A 269 -0.22 2.57 -11.26
N ILE A 270 -0.53 3.72 -10.67
CA ILE A 270 -0.70 3.90 -9.23
C ILE A 270 -2.18 4.05 -8.86
N PHE A 271 -2.61 3.19 -7.94
CA PHE A 271 -3.85 3.34 -7.19
C PHE A 271 -3.68 4.33 -6.04
N GLY A 272 -4.76 5.04 -5.71
CA GLY A 272 -4.85 5.87 -4.52
C GLY A 272 -6.26 5.84 -3.95
N THR A 273 -6.69 6.94 -3.36
CA THR A 273 -8.05 7.07 -2.84
C THR A 273 -9.09 7.05 -3.97
N ARG A 274 -10.37 6.90 -3.63
CA ARG A 274 -11.47 7.05 -4.63
C ARG A 274 -11.46 8.43 -5.28
N GLU A 275 -11.10 9.47 -4.53
CA GLU A 275 -10.94 10.84 -5.04
C GLU A 275 -9.84 10.93 -6.10
N SER A 276 -8.82 10.07 -6.02
CA SER A 276 -7.78 9.96 -7.05
C SER A 276 -8.24 9.20 -8.33
N GLY A 277 -9.50 8.75 -8.38
CA GLY A 277 -10.18 8.25 -9.57
C GLY A 277 -10.38 6.73 -9.66
N GLN A 278 -9.76 5.92 -8.79
CA GLN A 278 -9.79 4.44 -8.92
C GLN A 278 -10.16 3.71 -7.62
N GLY A 279 -9.60 4.14 -6.47
CA GLY A 279 -9.70 3.39 -5.20
C GLY A 279 -8.90 2.07 -5.23
N MET A 280 -8.27 1.72 -4.11
CA MET A 280 -7.52 0.47 -4.00
C MET A 280 -8.47 -0.75 -3.97
N PRO A 281 -8.29 -1.73 -4.86
CA PRO A 281 -9.06 -2.98 -4.82
C PRO A 281 -8.84 -3.73 -3.49
N VAL A 282 -9.90 -4.39 -2.99
CA VAL A 282 -9.82 -5.18 -1.75
C VAL A 282 -8.84 -6.37 -1.92
N GLU A 283 -8.68 -6.84 -3.15
CA GLU A 283 -7.72 -7.87 -3.54
C GLU A 283 -6.28 -7.48 -3.20
N THR A 284 -5.94 -6.19 -3.31
CA THR A 284 -4.62 -5.67 -2.90
C THR A 284 -4.41 -5.89 -1.41
N CYS A 285 -5.40 -5.55 -0.58
CA CYS A 285 -5.35 -5.77 0.87
C CYS A 285 -5.27 -7.26 1.21
N ASN A 286 -5.94 -8.11 0.42
CA ASN A 286 -5.96 -9.56 0.62
C ASN A 286 -4.64 -10.26 0.37
N SER A 287 -3.68 -9.65 -0.35
CA SER A 287 -2.32 -10.18 -0.45
C SER A 287 -1.69 -10.42 0.95
N CYS A 288 -2.12 -9.65 1.96
CA CYS A 288 -1.73 -9.81 3.36
C CYS A 288 -2.90 -10.20 4.30
N HIS A 289 -4.09 -9.61 4.13
CA HIS A 289 -5.26 -9.76 5.02
C HIS A 289 -6.12 -11.02 4.74
N ASN A 290 -5.53 -12.04 4.10
CA ASN A 290 -6.17 -13.34 3.86
C ASN A 290 -6.01 -14.37 5.02
N ARG A 291 -5.33 -13.99 6.10
CA ARG A 291 -5.02 -14.89 7.26
C ARG A 291 -5.35 -14.25 8.60
N GLY A 292 -5.16 -15.04 9.66
CA GLY A 292 -5.52 -14.64 11.02
C GLY A 292 -7.02 -14.41 11.12
N LYS A 293 -7.42 -13.14 11.31
CA LYS A 293 -8.84 -12.72 11.35
C LYS A 293 -9.56 -12.85 10.01
N ARG A 294 -8.84 -13.03 8.89
CA ARG A 294 -9.42 -13.20 7.54
C ARG A 294 -10.27 -12.01 7.06
N ILE A 295 -10.02 -10.83 7.62
CA ILE A 295 -10.90 -9.66 7.50
C ILE A 295 -11.21 -9.32 6.04
N GLY A 296 -10.20 -9.26 5.17
CA GLY A 296 -10.43 -8.88 3.78
C GLY A 296 -11.17 -9.97 2.98
N THR A 297 -10.86 -11.25 3.22
CA THR A 297 -11.62 -12.35 2.59
C THR A 297 -13.07 -12.41 3.08
N THR A 298 -13.31 -12.21 4.39
CA THR A 298 -14.67 -12.21 4.94
C THR A 298 -15.47 -10.99 4.52
N PHE A 299 -14.82 -9.83 4.35
CA PHE A 299 -15.45 -8.61 3.82
C PHE A 299 -16.04 -8.86 2.42
N GLN A 300 -15.33 -9.63 1.60
CA GLN A 300 -15.79 -10.09 0.28
C GLN A 300 -16.69 -11.33 0.32
N GLY A 301 -17.02 -11.85 1.51
CA GLY A 301 -17.88 -13.01 1.68
C GLY A 301 -17.23 -14.36 1.40
N PHE A 302 -15.90 -14.42 1.32
CA PHE A 302 -15.16 -15.65 1.14
C PHE A 302 -14.82 -16.30 2.49
N MET A 303 -15.27 -17.55 2.66
CA MET A 303 -14.91 -18.40 3.78
C MET A 303 -13.85 -19.41 3.33
N GLU A 304 -12.75 -19.52 4.07
CA GLU A 304 -11.75 -20.56 3.82
C GLU A 304 -12.41 -21.94 3.97
N PHE A 305 -12.26 -22.77 2.94
CA PHE A 305 -12.87 -24.08 2.86
C PHE A 305 -11.80 -25.13 2.60
N PRO A 306 -11.74 -26.24 3.38
CA PRO A 306 -10.66 -27.22 3.23
C PRO A 306 -10.79 -28.04 1.94
N TYR A 307 -11.99 -28.11 1.36
CA TYR A 307 -12.25 -28.85 0.13
C TYR A 307 -12.23 -27.92 -1.09
N GLY A 308 -11.99 -28.47 -2.28
CA GLY A 308 -11.85 -27.71 -3.52
C GLY A 308 -13.12 -27.50 -4.31
N THR A 309 -14.29 -27.54 -3.66
CA THR A 309 -15.59 -27.45 -4.31
C THR A 309 -16.18 -26.03 -4.17
N PRO A 310 -17.05 -25.57 -5.10
CA PRO A 310 -17.53 -26.28 -6.28
C PRO A 310 -16.43 -26.61 -7.29
N PHE A 311 -16.59 -27.72 -8.01
CA PHE A 311 -15.72 -28.09 -9.11
C PHE A 311 -15.93 -27.14 -10.29
N ASP A 312 -14.89 -26.95 -11.12
CA ASP A 312 -15.03 -26.25 -12.39
C ASP A 312 -15.85 -27.08 -13.40
N GLU A 313 -16.09 -26.51 -14.59
CA GLU A 313 -16.83 -27.16 -15.68
C GLU A 313 -16.21 -28.50 -16.15
N ASN A 314 -14.92 -28.72 -15.87
CA ASN A 314 -14.18 -29.93 -16.21
C ASN A 314 -14.10 -30.92 -15.04
N GLY A 315 -14.75 -30.64 -13.91
CA GLY A 315 -14.71 -31.47 -12.71
C GLY A 315 -13.44 -31.31 -11.87
N ASN A 316 -12.57 -30.34 -12.18
CA ASN A 316 -11.38 -30.07 -11.38
C ASN A 316 -11.73 -29.28 -10.13
N MET A 317 -10.92 -29.47 -9.09
CA MET A 317 -11.00 -28.64 -7.90
C MET A 317 -10.53 -27.22 -8.19
N GLN A 318 -11.06 -26.26 -7.43
CA GLN A 318 -10.58 -24.88 -7.49
C GLN A 318 -9.07 -24.78 -7.28
N PRO A 319 -8.37 -23.93 -8.08
CA PRO A 319 -7.00 -23.58 -7.80
C PRO A 319 -6.90 -22.84 -6.46
N LYS A 320 -5.76 -23.00 -5.79
CA LYS A 320 -5.53 -22.32 -4.51
C LYS A 320 -5.32 -20.81 -4.75
N LEU A 321 -5.96 -19.97 -3.95
CA LEU A 321 -5.70 -18.54 -3.85
C LEU A 321 -5.17 -18.23 -2.45
N HIS A 322 -4.07 -17.50 -2.33
CA HIS A 322 -3.33 -17.33 -1.07
C HIS A 322 -2.99 -18.67 -0.39
N THR A 323 -2.73 -19.70 -1.21
CA THR A 323 -2.52 -21.12 -0.82
C THR A 323 -3.73 -21.82 -0.19
N LYS A 324 -4.93 -21.22 -0.24
CA LYS A 324 -6.18 -21.71 0.34
C LYS A 324 -7.25 -21.92 -0.72
N LYS A 325 -8.36 -22.55 -0.34
CA LYS A 325 -9.58 -22.66 -1.14
C LYS A 325 -10.69 -21.89 -0.43
N TYR A 326 -11.63 -21.35 -1.19
CA TYR A 326 -12.67 -20.49 -0.65
C TYR A 326 -14.05 -20.91 -1.14
N LEU A 327 -15.03 -20.82 -0.25
CA LEU A 327 -16.44 -20.88 -0.57
C LEU A 327 -17.02 -19.47 -0.42
N PHE A 328 -17.72 -19.00 -1.44
CA PHE A 328 -18.49 -17.77 -1.33
C PHE A 328 -19.74 -18.04 -0.48
N MET A 329 -19.97 -17.20 0.53
CA MET A 329 -21.11 -17.28 1.44
C MET A 329 -22.04 -16.09 1.24
N LYS A 330 -21.64 -14.93 1.77
CA LYS A 330 -22.31 -13.64 1.61
C LYS A 330 -21.31 -12.55 1.99
N THR A 331 -21.26 -11.49 1.20
CA THR A 331 -20.44 -10.29 1.43
C THR A 331 -20.85 -9.52 2.67
N ASP A 332 -19.95 -8.70 3.20
CA ASP A 332 -20.29 -7.70 4.20
C ASP A 332 -21.25 -6.64 3.62
N LEU A 333 -22.13 -6.08 4.45
CA LEU A 333 -23.10 -5.07 4.02
C LEU A 333 -22.42 -3.80 3.48
N HIS A 334 -21.23 -3.44 3.98
CA HIS A 334 -20.47 -2.30 3.49
C HIS A 334 -19.78 -2.61 2.15
N TYR A 335 -19.48 -3.89 1.87
CA TYR A 335 -18.89 -4.31 0.58
C TYR A 335 -19.93 -4.57 -0.52
N GLU A 336 -21.19 -4.79 -0.15
CA GLU A 336 -22.28 -4.95 -1.13
C GLU A 336 -22.40 -3.68 -2.00
N LEU A 337 -22.55 -3.87 -3.31
CA LEU A 337 -22.74 -2.76 -4.26
C LEU A 337 -24.02 -1.97 -3.95
N GLU A 338 -25.10 -2.69 -3.65
CA GLU A 338 -26.42 -2.13 -3.34
C GLU A 338 -26.91 -2.68 -2.00
N SER A 339 -26.38 -2.15 -0.91
CA SER A 339 -26.76 -2.59 0.45
C SER A 339 -27.91 -1.80 1.06
N ARG A 340 -28.02 -0.52 0.70
CA ARG A 340 -29.10 0.41 1.09
C ARG A 340 -29.17 1.59 0.09
N PRO A 341 -30.28 2.35 0.03
CA PRO A 341 -30.42 3.50 -0.88
C PRO A 341 -29.32 4.56 -0.71
N GLU A 342 -28.74 4.69 0.49
CA GLU A 342 -27.68 5.64 0.83
C GLU A 342 -26.27 5.03 0.79
N ASN A 343 -26.11 3.82 0.23
CA ASN A 343 -24.79 3.21 0.06
C ASN A 343 -24.01 3.96 -1.04
N PRO A 344 -22.71 4.23 -0.87
CA PRO A 344 -21.93 4.84 -1.94
C PRO A 344 -21.93 3.95 -3.20
N GLU A 345 -22.02 4.61 -4.35
CA GLU A 345 -21.93 3.95 -5.65
C GLU A 345 -20.62 3.16 -5.75
N GLY A 346 -20.72 1.87 -6.03
CA GLY A 346 -19.55 0.99 -6.16
C GLY A 346 -18.98 0.42 -4.84
N ARG A 347 -19.78 0.37 -3.75
CA ARG A 347 -19.47 -0.18 -2.40
C ARG A 347 -18.42 0.56 -1.58
N MET A 348 -18.29 0.24 -0.29
CA MET A 348 -17.12 0.67 0.49
C MET A 348 -15.91 -0.25 0.22
N LEU A 349 -14.72 0.35 0.21
CA LEU A 349 -13.42 -0.31 0.14
C LEU A 349 -12.74 -0.27 1.51
N CYS A 350 -11.70 -1.09 1.70
CA CYS A 350 -10.96 -1.10 2.95
C CYS A 350 -10.41 0.29 3.32
N GLN A 351 -9.92 1.04 2.33
CA GLN A 351 -9.39 2.40 2.50
C GLN A 351 -10.43 3.45 2.91
N ASP A 352 -11.73 3.15 2.76
CA ASP A 352 -12.80 4.08 3.15
C ASP A 352 -13.00 4.05 4.68
N CYS A 353 -12.48 3.01 5.36
CA CYS A 353 -12.40 2.91 6.82
C CYS A 353 -10.95 2.99 7.34
N HIS A 354 -9.98 2.51 6.56
CA HIS A 354 -8.56 2.53 6.91
C HIS A 354 -7.85 3.65 6.15
N THR A 355 -7.86 4.85 6.74
CA THR A 355 -7.40 6.09 6.12
C THR A 355 -5.88 6.30 6.28
N GLY A 356 -5.41 7.50 5.90
CA GLY A 356 -4.00 7.78 5.70
C GLY A 356 -3.12 7.60 6.94
N LEU A 357 -3.53 8.09 8.12
CA LEU A 357 -2.71 7.99 9.33
C LEU A 357 -2.69 6.55 9.85
N GLU A 358 -3.81 5.83 9.72
CA GLU A 358 -3.88 4.41 10.06
C GLU A 358 -2.94 3.55 9.20
N MET A 359 -2.90 3.80 7.89
CA MET A 359 -2.13 2.97 6.96
C MET A 359 -0.67 3.38 6.83
N HIS A 360 -0.38 4.69 6.76
CA HIS A 360 0.98 5.20 6.58
C HIS A 360 1.70 5.46 7.91
N GLY A 361 0.98 5.59 9.02
CA GLY A 361 1.55 6.08 10.28
C GLY A 361 1.60 7.60 10.34
N ASP A 362 1.82 8.08 11.56
CA ASP A 362 1.86 9.49 11.90
C ASP A 362 3.23 9.94 12.43
N GLY A 363 4.21 9.03 12.45
CA GLY A 363 5.56 9.24 12.96
C GLY A 363 5.81 8.53 14.29
N ASN A 364 4.77 8.14 15.03
CA ASN A 364 4.94 7.41 16.28
C ASN A 364 4.87 5.89 16.13
N ILE A 365 5.38 5.18 17.14
CA ILE A 365 5.29 3.72 17.20
C ILE A 365 4.06 3.27 18.00
N PHE A 366 3.29 2.37 17.40
CA PHE A 366 2.10 1.78 18.00
C PHE A 366 2.34 0.33 18.40
N GLY A 367 2.09 0.00 19.66
CA GLY A 367 2.29 -1.33 20.24
C GLY A 367 1.06 -2.24 20.18
N THR A 368 -0.10 -1.74 19.75
CA THR A 368 -1.32 -2.55 19.60
C THR A 368 -2.10 -2.18 18.35
N THR A 369 -2.79 -3.14 17.75
CA THR A 369 -3.63 -2.91 16.56
C THR A 369 -4.85 -2.04 16.80
N LEU A 370 -5.09 -1.63 18.05
CA LEU A 370 -6.18 -0.73 18.43
C LEU A 370 -5.72 0.73 18.56
N ALA A 371 -4.41 0.98 18.68
CA ALA A 371 -3.91 2.33 18.98
C ALA A 371 -3.76 3.21 17.74
N GLN A 372 -3.72 2.60 16.55
CA GLN A 372 -3.57 3.29 15.27
C GLN A 372 -4.88 3.34 14.46
N VAL A 373 -6.01 2.92 15.06
CA VAL A 373 -7.32 2.93 14.41
C VAL A 373 -7.80 4.37 14.28
N GLU A 374 -8.08 4.81 13.06
CA GLU A 374 -8.56 6.18 12.79
C GLU A 374 -10.09 6.26 12.73
N ILE A 375 -10.75 5.18 12.29
CA ILE A 375 -12.21 5.10 12.15
C ILE A 375 -12.74 3.85 12.85
N GLU A 376 -13.66 4.05 13.77
CA GLU A 376 -14.45 3.03 14.44
C GLU A 376 -15.92 3.03 13.96
N CYS A 377 -16.66 1.98 14.33
CA CYS A 377 -18.08 1.88 14.01
C CYS A 377 -18.88 3.09 14.54
N ALA A 378 -18.48 3.63 15.70
CA ALA A 378 -19.17 4.73 16.35
C ALA A 378 -19.04 6.06 15.60
N ASP A 379 -17.97 6.26 14.83
CA ASP A 379 -17.76 7.46 14.03
C ASP A 379 -18.76 7.59 12.88
N CYS A 380 -19.37 6.47 12.47
CA CYS A 380 -20.40 6.44 11.42
C CYS A 380 -21.80 6.13 11.97
N HIS A 381 -21.91 5.27 12.99
CA HIS A 381 -23.19 4.79 13.51
C HIS A 381 -23.59 5.41 14.85
N GLY A 382 -22.66 6.08 15.52
CA GLY A 382 -22.85 6.59 16.87
C GLY A 382 -22.78 5.47 17.90
N THR A 383 -23.28 5.78 19.08
CA THR A 383 -23.48 4.82 20.17
C THR A 383 -24.97 4.65 20.41
N PRO A 384 -25.42 3.71 21.24
CA PRO A 384 -26.84 3.60 21.59
C PRO A 384 -27.47 4.88 22.14
N ASP A 385 -26.67 5.78 22.74
CA ASP A 385 -27.14 6.99 23.42
C ASP A 385 -26.81 8.30 22.68
N LYS A 386 -25.94 8.26 21.66
CA LYS A 386 -25.43 9.46 20.97
C LYS A 386 -25.25 9.24 19.48
N TYR A 387 -25.60 10.23 18.69
CA TYR A 387 -25.29 10.26 17.27
C TYR A 387 -23.78 10.50 17.03
N PRO A 388 -23.26 10.15 15.83
CA PRO A 388 -21.84 10.33 15.52
C PRO A 388 -21.34 11.77 15.73
N TRP A 389 -22.10 12.78 15.30
CA TRP A 389 -21.74 14.20 15.44
C TRP A 389 -21.81 14.73 16.89
N GLU A 390 -22.24 13.91 17.84
CA GLU A 390 -22.26 14.22 19.29
C GLU A 390 -21.11 13.55 20.04
N LEU A 391 -20.32 12.72 19.36
CA LEU A 391 -19.14 12.08 19.92
C LEU A 391 -17.94 13.04 19.89
N PRO A 392 -17.06 12.97 20.91
CA PRO A 392 -15.78 13.64 20.84
C PRO A 392 -14.90 13.02 19.74
N LEU A 393 -13.77 13.66 19.46
CA LEU A 393 -12.73 13.05 18.64
C LEU A 393 -12.08 11.88 19.40
N GLY A 394 -12.07 10.71 18.76
CA GLY A 394 -11.61 9.44 19.33
C GLY A 394 -12.58 8.87 20.36
#